data_AF-A0AAQ5YUF4-F1
#
_entry.id   AF-A0AAQ5YUF4-F1
#
_cell.length_a   1.000
_cell.length_b   1.000
_cell.length_c   1.000
_cell.angle_alpha   90.00
_cell.angle_beta   90.00
_cell.angle_gamma   90.00
#
_symmetry.space_group_name_H-M   'P 1'
#
loop_
_entity.id
_entity.type
_entity.pdbx_description
1 polymer ?
#
loop_
_entity_poly.entity_id
_entity_poly.type
_entity_poly.pdbx_seq_one_letter_code
_entity_poly.pdbx_strand_id
1 'polypeptide(L)'
;MSAVNSLVPARFLTITAHLVIVITIFWSRENNVKACLPLDYTQEQYDNEDKKLVVALAVTLGLFAVELAGFFSGVSMFNCSQGLLSTGVHASASVALLFFLFEQWECDIYWWILALCSVLPAFVEVLLFIAVFGVKKKPY
;
A
#
# COMPACT_ATOMS: atom_id res chain seq x y z
N MET A 1 9.31 27.09 1.60
CA MET A 1 9.49 26.49 2.95
C MET A 1 8.20 25.91 3.53
N SER A 2 7.02 26.51 3.33
CA SER A 2 5.74 25.95 3.83
C SER A 2 5.40 24.54 3.33
N ALA A 3 5.55 24.26 2.02
CA ALA A 3 5.21 22.95 1.45
C ALA A 3 6.05 21.77 2.00
N VAL A 4 7.30 22.01 2.40
CA VAL A 4 8.20 20.99 2.96
C VAL A 4 7.75 20.60 4.37
N ASN A 5 7.28 21.57 5.16
CA ASN A 5 6.75 21.32 6.51
C ASN A 5 5.41 20.56 6.48
N SER A 6 4.65 20.67 5.41
CA SER A 6 3.39 19.95 5.22
C SER A 6 3.57 18.51 4.72
N LEU A 7 4.78 18.11 4.32
CA LEU A 7 5.03 16.80 3.72
C LEU A 7 4.90 15.66 4.73
N VAL A 8 5.37 15.87 5.96
CA VAL A 8 5.25 14.89 7.06
C VAL A 8 3.79 14.52 7.35
N PRO A 9 2.88 15.48 7.63
CA PRO A 9 1.48 15.15 7.85
C PRO A 9 0.79 14.62 6.59
N ALA A 10 1.13 15.10 5.39
CA ALA A 10 0.55 14.60 4.14
C ALA A 10 0.89 13.11 3.90
N ARG A 11 2.14 12.72 4.16
CA ARG A 11 2.56 11.32 4.06
C ARG A 11 1.80 10.43 5.04
N PHE A 12 1.69 10.86 6.30
CA PHE A 12 0.94 10.10 7.31
C PHE A 12 -0.53 9.90 6.90
N LEU A 13 -1.19 10.96 6.45
CA LEU A 13 -2.59 10.90 6.03
C LEU A 13 -2.80 9.99 4.81
N THR A 14 -1.91 10.05 3.82
CA THR A 14 -2.03 9.22 2.60
C THR A 14 -1.75 7.74 2.87
N ILE A 15 -0.74 7.41 3.70
CA ILE A 15 -0.53 6.02 4.17
C ILE A 15 -1.78 5.52 4.91
N THR A 16 -2.33 6.34 5.83
CA THR A 16 -3.50 5.96 6.62
C THR A 16 -4.74 5.78 5.75
N ALA A 17 -4.96 6.65 4.76
CA ALA A 17 -6.08 6.52 3.82
C ALA A 17 -5.99 5.22 3.01
N HIS A 18 -4.81 4.93 2.45
CA HIS A 18 -4.56 3.69 1.72
C HIS A 18 -4.78 2.46 2.64
N LEU A 19 -4.28 2.49 3.87
CA LEU A 19 -4.51 1.44 4.87
C LEU A 19 -6.00 1.18 5.14
N VAL A 20 -6.79 2.24 5.38
CA VAL A 20 -8.22 2.10 5.66
C VAL A 20 -8.96 1.51 4.45
N ILE A 21 -8.61 1.91 3.22
CA ILE A 21 -9.22 1.35 2.01
C ILE A 21 -8.86 -0.14 1.85
N VAL A 22 -7.61 -0.52 2.11
CA VAL A 22 -7.17 -1.93 2.07
C VAL A 22 -7.92 -2.78 3.10
N ILE A 23 -8.10 -2.29 4.32
CA ILE A 23 -8.90 -2.97 5.35
C ILE A 23 -10.36 -3.09 4.89
N THR A 24 -10.90 -2.04 4.28
CA THR A 24 -12.28 -2.05 3.75
C THR A 24 -12.44 -3.12 2.67
N ILE A 25 -11.51 -3.21 1.72
CA ILE A 25 -11.49 -4.26 0.68
C ILE A 25 -11.36 -5.64 1.33
N PHE A 26 -10.53 -5.79 2.36
CA PHE A 26 -10.37 -7.06 3.07
C PHE A 26 -11.68 -7.55 3.70
N TRP A 27 -12.49 -6.63 4.25
CA TRP A 27 -13.81 -6.95 4.79
C TRP A 27 -14.87 -7.18 3.71
N SER A 28 -14.77 -6.52 2.55
CA SER A 28 -15.72 -6.66 1.45
C SER A 28 -15.27 -7.60 0.33
N ARG A 29 -14.22 -8.41 0.55
CA ARG A 29 -13.52 -9.16 -0.50
C ARG A 29 -14.40 -10.15 -1.25
N GLU A 30 -15.42 -10.73 -0.63
CA GLU A 30 -16.31 -11.70 -1.28
C GLU A 30 -16.96 -11.11 -2.55
N ASN A 31 -17.32 -9.84 -2.52
CA ASN A 31 -17.91 -9.17 -3.68
C ASN A 31 -16.88 -8.96 -4.79
N ASN A 32 -15.64 -8.63 -4.41
CA ASN A 32 -14.55 -8.44 -5.35
C ASN A 32 -14.16 -9.79 -6.01
N VAL A 33 -14.02 -10.86 -5.22
CA VAL A 33 -13.71 -12.20 -5.73
C VAL A 33 -14.77 -12.69 -6.70
N LYS A 34 -16.06 -12.51 -6.39
CA LYS A 34 -17.16 -12.90 -7.28
C LYS A 34 -17.16 -12.14 -8.60
N ALA A 35 -16.75 -10.88 -8.61
CA ALA A 35 -16.65 -10.09 -9.84
C ALA A 35 -15.54 -10.58 -10.78
N CYS A 36 -14.54 -11.28 -10.24
CA CYS A 36 -13.43 -11.88 -11.00
C CYS A 36 -13.76 -13.26 -11.58
N LEU A 37 -14.93 -13.82 -11.26
CA LEU A 37 -15.30 -15.17 -11.64
C LEU A 37 -16.28 -15.18 -12.82
N PRO A 38 -16.29 -16.24 -13.64
CA PRO A 38 -17.33 -16.45 -14.64
C PRO A 38 -18.71 -16.64 -13.99
N LEU A 39 -19.77 -16.46 -14.77
CA LEU A 39 -21.16 -16.63 -14.31
C LEU A 39 -21.40 -18.00 -13.66
N ASP A 40 -20.83 -19.04 -14.25
CA ASP A 40 -20.79 -20.38 -13.69
C ASP A 40 -19.36 -20.68 -13.22
N TYR A 41 -19.16 -20.74 -11.90
CA TYR A 41 -17.86 -21.02 -11.30
C TYR A 41 -17.93 -22.23 -10.37
N THR A 42 -16.80 -22.92 -10.25
CA THR A 42 -16.61 -24.00 -9.27
C THR A 42 -16.11 -23.41 -7.94
N GLN A 43 -16.36 -24.14 -6.84
CA GLN A 43 -15.84 -23.74 -5.53
C GLN A 43 -14.31 -23.63 -5.51
N GLU A 44 -13.61 -24.49 -6.26
CA GLU A 44 -12.14 -24.47 -6.35
C GLU A 44 -11.62 -23.17 -7.00
N GLN A 45 -12.30 -22.67 -8.04
CA GLN A 45 -11.95 -21.38 -8.67
C GLN A 45 -12.16 -20.22 -7.70
N TYR A 46 -13.27 -20.22 -6.96
CA TYR A 46 -13.53 -19.21 -5.94
C TYR A 46 -12.44 -19.21 -4.86
N ASP A 47 -12.14 -20.38 -4.31
CA ASP A 47 -11.15 -20.53 -3.24
C ASP A 47 -9.74 -20.10 -3.70
N ASN A 48 -9.41 -20.31 -4.98
CA ASN A 48 -8.13 -19.89 -5.53
C ASN A 48 -8.02 -18.37 -5.65
N GLU A 49 -9.05 -17.70 -6.19
CA GLU A 49 -9.06 -16.24 -6.32
C GLU A 49 -9.16 -15.53 -4.96
N ASP A 50 -9.96 -16.05 -4.02
CA ASP A 50 -10.00 -15.54 -2.64
C ASP A 50 -8.62 -15.64 -1.96
N LYS A 51 -7.95 -16.79 -2.09
CA LYS A 51 -6.59 -16.96 -1.55
C LYS A 51 -5.61 -15.95 -2.13
N LYS A 52 -5.60 -15.75 -3.46
CA LYS A 52 -4.71 -14.78 -4.11
C LYS A 52 -4.94 -13.38 -3.56
N LEU A 53 -6.20 -12.94 -3.49
CA LEU A 53 -6.55 -11.61 -3.01
C LEU A 53 -6.20 -11.43 -1.53
N VAL A 54 -6.48 -12.43 -0.69
CA VAL A 54 -6.11 -12.41 0.75
C VAL A 54 -4.60 -12.31 0.94
N VAL A 55 -3.81 -13.08 0.17
CA VAL A 55 -2.34 -13.01 0.22
C VAL A 55 -1.86 -11.62 -0.18
N ALA A 56 -2.38 -11.07 -1.28
CA ALA A 56 -1.98 -9.74 -1.74
C ALA A 56 -2.31 -8.65 -0.70
N LEU A 57 -3.51 -8.66 -0.13
CA LEU A 57 -3.93 -7.73 0.92
C LEU A 57 -3.07 -7.87 2.19
N ALA A 58 -2.77 -9.11 2.60
CA ALA A 58 -1.92 -9.37 3.77
C ALA A 58 -0.49 -8.86 3.57
N VAL A 59 0.08 -9.05 2.38
CA VAL A 59 1.39 -8.47 2.03
C VAL A 59 1.34 -6.95 2.09
N THR A 60 0.31 -6.32 1.53
CA THR A 60 0.11 -4.85 1.60
C THR A 60 0.09 -4.34 3.04
N LEU A 61 -0.62 -5.03 3.95
CA LEU A 61 -0.64 -4.68 5.38
C LEU A 61 0.74 -4.78 6.03
N GLY A 62 1.51 -5.82 5.68
CA GLY A 62 2.91 -5.96 6.14
C GLY A 62 3.81 -4.82 5.65
N LEU A 63 3.65 -4.39 4.41
CA LEU A 63 4.41 -3.26 3.84
C LEU A 63 4.07 -1.93 4.52
N PHE A 64 2.80 -1.68 4.86
CA PHE A 64 2.43 -0.51 5.67
C PHE A 64 3.09 -0.53 7.04
N ALA A 65 3.21 -1.70 7.68
CA ALA A 65 3.90 -1.80 8.97
C ALA A 65 5.37 -1.37 8.86
N VAL A 66 6.06 -1.72 7.76
CA VAL A 66 7.44 -1.29 7.49
C VAL A 66 7.52 0.23 7.33
N GLU A 67 6.65 0.82 6.51
CA GLU A 67 6.63 2.27 6.29
C GLU A 67 6.27 3.06 7.54
N LEU A 68 5.26 2.62 8.30
CA LEU A 68 4.88 3.25 9.55
C LEU A 68 5.99 3.12 10.60
N ALA A 69 6.70 1.98 10.66
CA ALA A 69 7.84 1.82 11.57
C ALA A 69 8.97 2.80 11.23
N GLY A 70 9.31 2.97 9.96
CA GLY A 70 10.36 3.91 9.54
C GLY A 70 9.96 5.38 9.65
N PHE A 71 8.68 5.66 9.43
CA PHE A 71 8.10 6.97 9.72
C PHE A 71 8.16 7.29 11.21
N PHE A 72 7.60 6.45 12.08
CA PHE A 72 7.53 6.71 13.53
C PHE A 72 8.89 6.60 14.26
N SER A 73 9.84 5.82 13.74
CA SER A 73 11.22 5.82 14.26
C SER A 73 12.01 7.08 13.91
N GLY A 74 11.50 7.93 13.02
CA GLY A 74 12.16 9.17 12.59
C GLY A 74 13.22 8.98 11.51
N VAL A 75 13.46 7.74 11.04
CA VAL A 75 14.46 7.40 10.02
C VAL A 75 14.16 8.08 8.69
N SER A 76 12.90 8.00 8.23
CA SER A 76 12.47 8.54 6.94
C SER A 76 11.56 9.77 7.07
N MET A 77 11.14 10.13 8.28
CA MET A 77 10.17 11.22 8.54
C MET A 77 10.61 12.53 7.88
N PHE A 78 11.89 12.87 7.94
CA PHE A 78 12.43 14.12 7.38
C PHE A 78 13.07 13.96 5.99
N ASN A 79 13.02 12.77 5.40
CA ASN A 79 13.53 12.54 4.06
C ASN A 79 12.51 13.05 3.02
N CYS A 80 12.81 14.17 2.37
CA CYS A 80 11.90 14.81 1.43
C CYS A 80 11.60 13.95 0.20
N SER A 81 12.59 13.22 -0.34
CA SER A 81 12.41 12.37 -1.51
C SER A 81 11.47 11.19 -1.21
N GLN A 82 11.68 10.51 -0.09
CA GLN A 82 10.81 9.42 0.35
C GLN A 82 9.43 9.94 0.74
N GLY A 83 9.37 11.12 1.37
CA GLY A 83 8.11 11.78 1.70
C GLY A 83 7.25 12.07 0.47
N LEU A 84 7.84 12.64 -0.59
CA LEU A 84 7.14 12.93 -1.85
C LEU A 84 6.73 11.65 -2.59
N LEU A 85 7.65 10.68 -2.67
CA LEU A 85 7.39 9.41 -3.33
C LEU A 85 6.24 8.66 -2.66
N SER A 86 6.35 8.40 -1.35
CA SER A 86 5.34 7.71 -0.55
C SER A 86 3.99 8.45 -0.65
N THR A 87 3.95 9.77 -0.43
CA THR A 87 2.70 10.55 -0.54
C THR A 87 2.04 10.39 -1.92
N GLY A 88 2.82 10.51 -3.00
CA GLY A 88 2.31 10.42 -4.37
C GLY A 88 1.76 9.03 -4.70
N VAL A 89 2.50 7.97 -4.35
CA VAL A 89 2.08 6.59 -4.65
C VAL A 89 0.90 6.14 -3.78
N HIS A 90 0.86 6.47 -2.48
CA HIS A 90 -0.31 6.14 -1.64
C HIS A 90 -1.55 6.94 -2.02
N ALA A 91 -1.40 8.21 -2.43
CA ALA A 91 -2.53 8.99 -2.94
C ALA A 91 -3.08 8.38 -4.24
N SER A 92 -2.20 8.00 -5.16
CA SER A 92 -2.60 7.34 -6.42
C SER A 92 -3.27 5.99 -6.16
N ALA A 93 -2.72 5.20 -5.24
CA ALA A 93 -3.31 3.93 -4.82
C ALA A 93 -4.70 4.12 -4.21
N SER A 94 -4.86 5.14 -3.37
CA SER A 94 -6.15 5.42 -2.72
C SER A 94 -7.22 5.69 -3.78
N VAL A 95 -6.89 6.47 -4.82
CA VAL A 95 -7.82 6.71 -5.94
C VAL A 95 -8.10 5.40 -6.70
N ALA A 96 -7.06 4.67 -7.10
CA ALA A 96 -7.22 3.42 -7.86
C ALA A 96 -8.01 2.35 -7.09
N LEU A 97 -7.79 2.22 -5.78
CA LEU A 97 -8.49 1.26 -4.93
C LEU A 97 -9.94 1.66 -4.64
N LEU A 98 -10.28 2.94 -4.68
CA LEU A 98 -11.68 3.36 -4.65
C LEU A 98 -12.42 2.88 -5.90
N PHE A 99 -11.80 3.00 -7.09
CA PHE A 99 -12.36 2.40 -8.30
C PHE A 99 -12.44 0.88 -8.19
N PHE A 100 -11.39 0.22 -7.70
CA PHE A 100 -11.42 -1.22 -7.44
C PHE A 100 -12.60 -1.63 -6.56
N LEU A 101 -12.85 -0.89 -5.47
CA LEU A 101 -13.91 -1.16 -4.51
C LEU A 101 -15.32 -0.94 -5.09
N PHE A 102 -15.54 0.14 -5.84
CA PHE A 102 -16.87 0.53 -6.32
C PHE A 102 -17.24 -0.10 -7.67
N GLU A 103 -16.28 -0.17 -8.59
CA GLU A 103 -16.48 -0.71 -9.95
C GLU A 103 -16.14 -2.20 -10.04
N GLN A 104 -15.81 -2.85 -8.92
CA GLN A 104 -15.55 -4.29 -8.82
C GLN A 104 -14.55 -4.79 -9.88
N TRP A 105 -13.40 -4.13 -9.95
CA TRP A 105 -12.36 -4.45 -10.92
C TRP A 105 -11.81 -5.88 -10.74
N GLU A 106 -11.32 -6.45 -11.83
CA GLU A 106 -10.70 -7.78 -11.83
C GLU A 106 -9.55 -7.88 -10.81
N CYS A 107 -9.46 -9.05 -10.17
CA CYS A 107 -8.59 -9.30 -9.02
C CYS A 107 -7.10 -9.16 -9.38
N ASP A 108 -6.74 -9.43 -10.64
CA ASP A 108 -5.39 -9.27 -11.16
C ASP A 108 -4.92 -7.80 -11.13
N ILE A 109 -5.84 -6.84 -11.22
CA ILE A 109 -5.50 -5.41 -11.16
C ILE A 109 -4.96 -5.04 -9.77
N TYR A 110 -5.43 -5.70 -8.70
CA TYR A 110 -4.92 -5.46 -7.35
C TYR A 110 -3.41 -5.73 -7.25
N TRP A 111 -2.91 -6.78 -7.91
CA TRP A 111 -1.48 -7.11 -7.91
C TRP A 111 -0.62 -6.01 -8.54
N TRP A 112 -1.12 -5.35 -9.58
CA TRP A 112 -0.45 -4.21 -10.19
C TRP A 112 -0.42 -3.00 -9.27
N ILE A 113 -1.53 -2.72 -8.58
CA ILE A 113 -1.61 -1.64 -7.58
C ILE A 113 -0.63 -1.92 -6.41
N LEU A 114 -0.58 -3.16 -5.92
CA LEU A 114 0.35 -3.58 -4.87
C LEU A 114 1.81 -3.36 -5.30
N ALA A 115 2.19 -3.81 -6.49
CA ALA A 115 3.56 -3.71 -6.98
C ALA A 115 4.02 -2.25 -7.13
N LEU A 116 3.18 -1.40 -7.74
CA LEU A 116 3.56 -0.02 -8.02
C LEU A 116 3.42 0.89 -6.81
N CYS A 117 2.39 0.70 -6.00
CA CYS A 117 2.01 1.67 -4.99
C CYS A 117 2.31 1.27 -3.54
N SER A 118 2.67 0.01 -3.28
CA SER A 118 2.99 -0.47 -1.93
C SER A 118 4.40 -1.06 -1.85
N VAL A 119 4.83 -1.85 -2.83
CA VAL A 119 6.20 -2.44 -2.82
C VAL A 119 7.26 -1.37 -3.01
N LEU A 120 7.07 -0.45 -3.95
CA LEU A 120 8.04 0.60 -4.26
C LEU A 120 8.37 1.52 -3.06
N PRO A 121 7.39 2.14 -2.37
CA PRO A 121 7.69 3.01 -1.23
C PRO A 121 8.26 2.23 -0.04
N ALA A 122 7.77 1.02 0.24
CA ALA A 122 8.30 0.16 1.30
C ALA A 122 9.74 -0.31 1.01
N PHE A 123 10.07 -0.60 -0.25
CA PHE A 123 11.44 -0.95 -0.64
C PHE A 123 12.42 0.20 -0.36
N VAL A 124 12.06 1.43 -0.73
CA VAL A 124 12.88 2.61 -0.42
C VAL A 124 13.00 2.80 1.10
N GLU A 125 11.94 2.53 1.86
CA GLU A 125 11.97 2.57 3.32
C GLU A 125 13.00 1.59 3.91
N VAL A 126 13.01 0.34 3.44
CA VAL A 126 13.99 -0.67 3.87
C VAL A 126 15.42 -0.23 3.56
N LEU A 127 15.66 0.34 2.37
CA LEU A 127 16.98 0.87 2.02
C LEU A 127 17.41 2.00 2.97
N LEU A 128 16.50 2.88 3.36
CA LEU A 128 16.78 3.95 4.34
C LEU A 128 17.10 3.39 5.73
N PHE A 129 16.35 2.38 6.18
CA PHE A 129 16.67 1.67 7.42
C PHE A 129 18.08 1.09 7.40
N ILE A 130 18.45 0.39 6.33
CA ILE A 130 19.78 -0.20 6.18
C ILE A 130 20.86 0.90 6.14
N ALA A 131 20.61 2.01 5.44
CA ALA A 131 21.54 3.13 5.37
C ALA A 131 21.79 3.78 6.75
N VAL A 132 20.73 3.97 7.54
CA VAL A 132 20.83 4.64 8.85
C VAL A 132 21.41 3.70 9.91
N PHE A 133 20.93 2.47 10.03
CA PHE A 133 21.38 1.55 11.09
C PHE A 133 22.60 0.72 10.70
N GLY A 134 22.68 0.26 9.45
CA GLY A 134 23.78 -0.57 8.97
C GLY A 134 25.02 0.26 8.62
N VAL A 135 24.85 1.30 7.80
CA VAL A 135 25.96 2.15 7.30
C VAL A 135 26.24 3.35 8.21
N LYS A 136 25.41 3.58 9.25
CA LYS A 136 25.48 4.75 10.15
C LYS A 136 25.41 6.08 9.40
N LYS A 137 24.75 6.10 8.23
CA LYS A 137 24.54 7.34 7.48
C LYS A 137 23.56 8.21 8.25
N LYS A 138 23.88 9.50 8.35
CA LYS A 138 23.03 10.45 9.04
C LYS A 138 21.72 10.68 8.25
N PRO A 139 20.55 10.69 8.91
CA PRO A 139 19.24 10.82 8.28
C PRO A 139 18.94 12.29 7.96
N TYR A 140 19.69 12.90 7.05
CA TYR A 140 19.39 14.25 6.54
C TYR A 140 19.61 14.31 5.04
#